data_AF-A0A7V5KI24-F1
#
_entry.id   AF-A0A7V5KI24-F1
#
_cell.length_a   1.000
_cell.length_b   1.000
_cell.length_c   1.000
_cell.angle_alpha   90.00
_cell.angle_beta   90.00
_cell.angle_gamma   90.00
#
_symmetry.space_group_name_H-M   'P 1'
#
loop_
_entity.id
_entity.type
_entity.pdbx_description
1 polymer ?
#
loop_
_entity_poly.entity_id
_entity_poly.type
_entity_poly.pdbx_seq_one_letter_code
_entity_poly.pdbx_strand_id
1 'polypeptide(L)'
;MAEKKQDQTKAGSSLKDEILQRLREEADSASPGPARPAPEAVSSRGGGGGFALFGVGVREMAAYCRQLATLIDVGVPLLKSLQILAERSANKRLREVSKDLARRVEEGQSLSSAMAAHPRVFSPTFVSVVRTGEAGGILEESLRRLSDLLERNAEIRRRVIGAMIYPMIALLLEIVIIALIMIYALPKLVSAYPKPEDLPDITRWLMQVSSWFAANWPLVLIIVAAIIVGFWLFRRTPTGRALTQSIALRLPLIGGLVRKINVERFARTLGNLTAAGIPLLDALTITAETADNEVVRRTLLKVRDTVEKGGKMDEPMRSAPIFDELVIDMVMVGDEAGALDTMLLKIADTYDSEVDVALKSMSSILEPLLIVLLGLAVGFLAVAVFLPYVSLVRNPALIPE
;
A
#
# COMPACT_ATOMS: atom_id res chain seq x y z
N MET A 1 42.03 49.50 2.99
CA MET A 1 40.99 48.46 2.78
C MET A 1 41.44 47.28 1.91
N ALA A 2 42.48 47.40 1.08
CA ALA A 2 43.00 46.27 0.28
C ALA A 2 43.82 45.25 1.10
N GLU A 3 44.54 45.70 2.12
CA GLU A 3 45.45 44.86 2.94
C GLU A 3 44.70 43.83 3.81
N LYS A 4 43.52 44.20 4.33
CA LYS A 4 42.68 43.32 5.17
C LYS A 4 42.02 42.17 4.40
N LYS A 5 41.90 42.29 3.07
CA LYS A 5 41.30 41.25 2.19
C LYS A 5 42.34 40.19 1.81
N GLN A 6 43.62 40.56 1.75
CA GLN A 6 44.71 39.65 1.40
C GLN A 6 45.05 38.70 2.57
N ASP A 7 44.94 39.17 3.82
CA ASP A 7 45.11 38.35 5.01
C ASP A 7 43.99 37.32 5.23
N GLN A 8 42.73 37.68 4.96
CA GLN A 8 41.62 36.73 5.04
C GLN A 8 41.70 35.63 3.98
N THR A 9 42.31 35.92 2.83
CA THR A 9 42.49 34.92 1.75
C THR A 9 43.63 33.95 2.07
N LYS A 10 44.72 34.43 2.69
CA LYS A 10 45.82 33.58 3.18
C LYS A 10 45.43 32.69 4.37
N ALA A 11 44.62 33.21 5.29
CA ALA A 11 44.11 32.44 6.42
C ALA A 11 43.15 31.31 5.96
N GLY A 12 42.32 31.57 4.94
CA GLY A 12 41.42 30.58 4.36
C GLY A 12 42.14 29.46 3.58
N SER A 13 43.27 29.76 2.92
CA SER A 13 44.05 28.73 2.22
C SER A 13 44.82 27.84 3.20
N SER A 14 45.43 28.43 4.22
CA SER A 14 46.14 27.70 5.29
C SER A 14 45.23 26.71 6.02
N LEU A 15 43.99 27.10 6.32
CA LEU A 15 43.03 26.20 7.00
C LEU A 15 42.61 25.03 6.09
N LYS A 16 42.46 25.28 4.78
CA LYS A 16 42.08 24.24 3.82
C LYS A 16 43.21 23.23 3.61
N ASP A 17 44.46 23.69 3.59
CA ASP A 17 45.63 22.85 3.48
C ASP A 17 45.83 22.01 4.77
N GLU A 18 45.58 22.59 5.95
CA GLU A 18 45.65 21.87 7.23
C GLU A 18 44.56 20.79 7.35
N ILE A 19 43.33 21.06 6.87
CA ILE A 19 42.25 20.06 6.80
C ILE A 19 42.60 18.93 5.81
N LEU A 20 43.15 19.26 4.64
CA LEU A 20 43.57 18.26 3.65
C LEU A 20 44.74 17.41 4.15
N GLN A 21 45.64 18.01 4.92
CA GLN A 21 46.76 17.29 5.53
C GLN A 21 46.27 16.34 6.63
N ARG A 22 45.33 16.76 7.48
CA ARG A 22 44.69 15.88 8.48
C ARG A 22 43.89 14.75 7.84
N LEU A 23 43.17 15.02 6.75
CA LEU A 23 42.45 13.97 6.01
C LEU A 23 43.41 12.97 5.35
N ARG A 24 44.62 13.40 4.94
CA ARG A 24 45.65 12.49 4.44
C ARG A 24 46.29 11.67 5.56
N GLU A 25 46.58 12.27 6.71
CA GLU A 25 47.09 11.55 7.89
C GLU A 25 46.06 10.54 8.44
N GLU A 26 44.77 10.86 8.37
CA GLU A 26 43.67 9.94 8.74
C GLU A 26 43.49 8.82 7.70
N ALA A 27 43.74 9.09 6.42
CA ALA A 27 43.76 8.07 5.37
C ALA A 27 44.99 7.15 5.45
N ASP A 28 46.16 7.68 5.80
CA ASP A 28 47.41 6.91 5.91
C ASP A 28 47.51 6.13 7.24
N SER A 29 46.81 6.56 8.29
CA SER A 29 46.69 5.80 9.57
C SER A 29 45.62 4.71 9.53
N ALA A 30 44.72 4.72 8.53
CA ALA A 30 43.77 3.65 8.25
C ALA A 30 44.47 2.52 7.46
N SER A 31 45.31 1.74 8.15
CA SER A 31 45.86 0.51 7.60
C SER A 31 44.71 -0.41 7.12
N PRO A 32 44.78 -1.00 5.90
CA PRO A 32 43.72 -1.86 5.41
C PRO A 32 43.70 -3.13 6.23
N GLY A 33 42.79 -3.18 7.21
CA GLY A 33 42.46 -4.42 7.92
C GLY A 33 42.11 -5.52 6.90
N PRO A 34 42.38 -6.79 7.23
CA PRO A 34 42.26 -7.89 6.28
C PRO A 34 40.88 -7.86 5.61
N ALA A 35 40.89 -7.90 4.28
CA ALA A 35 39.69 -7.86 3.46
C ALA A 35 38.66 -8.84 4.03
N ARG A 36 37.52 -8.30 4.51
CA ARG A 36 36.39 -9.14 4.90
C ARG A 36 36.08 -10.03 3.70
N PRO A 37 36.04 -11.36 3.85
CA PRO A 37 35.63 -12.21 2.74
C PRO A 37 34.27 -11.73 2.26
N ALA A 38 34.13 -11.56 0.94
CA ALA A 38 32.85 -11.29 0.32
C ALA A 38 31.83 -12.29 0.87
N PRO A 39 30.59 -11.87 1.21
CA PRO A 39 29.60 -12.80 1.71
C PRO A 39 29.47 -13.94 0.70
N GLU A 40 29.83 -15.14 1.13
CA GLU A 40 29.77 -16.34 0.31
C GLU A 40 28.37 -16.40 -0.31
N ALA A 41 28.34 -16.47 -1.65
CA ALA A 41 27.13 -16.78 -2.36
C ALA A 41 26.62 -18.11 -1.82
N VAL A 42 25.52 -18.05 -1.06
CA VAL A 42 24.78 -19.22 -0.59
C VAL A 42 24.41 -20.04 -1.82
N SER A 43 25.18 -21.10 -2.03
CA SER A 43 24.92 -22.09 -3.07
C SER A 43 23.64 -22.83 -2.69
N SER A 44 22.51 -22.40 -3.25
CA SER A 44 21.27 -23.17 -3.15
C SER A 44 21.36 -24.38 -4.09
N ARG A 45 22.03 -25.44 -3.65
CA ARG A 45 21.91 -26.76 -4.24
C ARG A 45 20.57 -27.37 -3.82
N GLY A 46 19.69 -27.54 -4.81
CA GLY A 46 18.92 -28.77 -5.02
C GLY A 46 17.66 -28.99 -4.17
N GLY A 47 16.51 -28.90 -4.85
CA GLY A 47 15.44 -29.89 -4.73
C GLY A 47 14.36 -29.64 -3.69
N GLY A 48 13.14 -29.38 -4.18
CA GLY A 48 11.92 -29.44 -3.36
C GLY A 48 10.84 -28.53 -3.92
N GLY A 49 9.80 -29.12 -4.51
CA GLY A 49 8.68 -28.42 -5.14
C GLY A 49 8.04 -27.40 -4.19
N GLY A 50 8.25 -26.12 -4.50
CA GLY A 50 7.58 -25.02 -3.81
C GLY A 50 6.29 -24.66 -4.51
N PHE A 51 5.16 -24.94 -3.85
CA PHE A 51 3.86 -24.34 -4.13
C PHE A 51 4.03 -22.82 -4.37
N ALA A 52 3.89 -22.38 -5.63
CA ALA A 52 3.88 -20.97 -5.99
C ALA A 52 2.52 -20.34 -5.64
N LEU A 53 2.27 -20.17 -4.33
CA LEU A 53 1.06 -19.54 -3.77
C LEU A 53 1.03 -18.01 -3.91
N PHE A 54 2.13 -17.39 -4.34
CA PHE A 54 2.22 -15.94 -4.48
C PHE A 54 2.32 -15.54 -5.96
N GLY A 55 1.40 -14.67 -6.39
CA GLY A 55 1.43 -14.05 -7.72
C GLY A 55 2.63 -13.14 -7.93
N VAL A 56 2.74 -12.51 -9.10
CA VAL A 56 3.78 -11.51 -9.37
C VAL A 56 3.49 -10.25 -8.56
N GLY A 57 4.48 -9.70 -7.86
CA GLY A 57 4.32 -8.47 -7.09
C GLY A 57 4.16 -7.24 -8.00
N VAL A 58 3.36 -6.25 -7.58
CA VAL A 58 3.13 -5.01 -8.36
C VAL A 58 4.45 -4.30 -8.71
N ARG A 59 5.40 -4.24 -7.76
CA ARG A 59 6.73 -3.65 -7.98
C ARG A 59 7.58 -4.43 -8.98
N GLU A 60 7.50 -5.75 -8.97
CA GLU A 60 8.22 -6.60 -9.94
C GLU A 60 7.65 -6.41 -11.35
N MET A 61 6.32 -6.28 -11.46
CA MET A 61 5.66 -5.97 -12.72
C MET A 61 6.01 -4.57 -13.23
N ALA A 62 6.04 -3.57 -12.34
CA ALA A 62 6.52 -2.23 -12.66
C ALA A 62 7.94 -2.25 -13.23
N ALA A 63 8.86 -2.95 -12.56
CA ALA A 63 10.24 -3.09 -13.00
C ALA A 63 10.35 -3.85 -14.35
N TYR A 64 9.53 -4.90 -14.53
CA TYR A 64 9.45 -5.63 -15.80
C TYR A 64 9.06 -4.71 -16.97
N CYS A 65 8.02 -3.91 -16.78
CA CYS A 65 7.55 -2.95 -17.77
C CYS A 65 8.61 -1.88 -18.08
N ARG A 66 9.26 -1.35 -17.03
CA ARG A 66 10.36 -0.36 -17.16
C ARG A 66 11.51 -0.93 -17.99
N GLN A 67 11.96 -2.15 -17.67
CA GLN A 67 13.07 -2.79 -18.38
C GLN A 67 12.70 -3.12 -19.82
N LEU A 68 11.48 -3.60 -20.09
CA LEU A 68 11.02 -3.85 -21.45
C LEU A 68 10.96 -2.54 -22.26
N ALA A 69 10.40 -1.48 -21.69
CA ALA A 69 10.37 -0.15 -22.30
C ALA A 69 11.78 0.35 -22.63
N THR A 70 12.71 0.29 -21.67
CA THR A 70 14.11 0.71 -21.88
C THR A 70 14.82 -0.08 -22.98
N LEU A 71 14.59 -1.38 -23.08
CA LEU A 71 15.19 -2.20 -24.14
C LEU A 71 14.65 -1.82 -25.53
N ILE A 72 13.34 -1.56 -25.62
CA ILE A 72 12.71 -1.12 -26.88
C ILE A 72 13.18 0.30 -27.25
N ASP A 73 13.29 1.20 -26.28
CA ASP A 73 13.76 2.60 -26.43
C ASP A 73 15.16 2.67 -27.06
N VAL A 74 16.09 1.81 -26.62
CA VAL A 74 17.44 1.72 -27.19
C VAL A 74 17.51 0.89 -28.49
N GLY A 75 16.36 0.51 -29.05
CA GLY A 75 16.25 -0.16 -30.35
C GLY A 75 16.45 -1.68 -30.33
N VAL A 76 16.41 -2.33 -29.17
CA VAL A 76 16.48 -3.80 -29.11
C VAL A 76 15.17 -4.40 -29.64
N PRO A 77 15.20 -5.33 -30.62
CA PRO A 77 14.00 -5.97 -31.13
C PRO A 77 13.18 -6.64 -30.02
N LEU A 78 11.85 -6.51 -30.06
CA LEU A 78 10.93 -7.00 -29.02
C LEU A 78 11.20 -8.45 -28.60
N LEU A 79 11.37 -9.35 -29.57
CA LEU A 79 11.68 -10.76 -29.31
C LEU A 79 12.95 -10.91 -28.47
N LYS A 80 14.01 -10.18 -28.82
CA LYS A 80 15.28 -10.21 -28.07
C LYS A 80 15.13 -9.60 -26.68
N SER A 81 14.36 -8.53 -26.55
CA SER A 81 14.04 -7.91 -25.27
C SER A 81 13.32 -8.89 -24.33
N LEU A 82 12.34 -9.64 -24.84
CA LEU A 82 11.63 -10.67 -24.07
C LEU A 82 12.56 -11.82 -23.65
N GLN A 83 13.48 -12.26 -24.52
CA GLN A 83 14.49 -13.27 -24.18
C GLN A 83 15.43 -12.79 -23.06
N ILE A 84 15.90 -11.53 -23.13
CA ILE A 84 16.75 -10.93 -22.07
C ILE A 84 16.00 -10.92 -20.73
N LEU A 85 14.73 -10.52 -20.72
CA LEU A 85 13.91 -10.51 -19.51
C LEU A 85 13.62 -11.92 -18.99
N ALA A 86 13.43 -12.90 -19.88
CA ALA A 86 13.26 -14.29 -19.52
C ALA A 86 14.49 -14.85 -18.79
N GLU A 87 15.69 -14.47 -19.20
CA GLU A 87 16.94 -14.90 -18.57
C GLU A 87 17.22 -14.16 -17.24
N ARG A 88 16.97 -12.83 -17.21
CA ARG A 88 17.37 -11.96 -16.10
C ARG A 88 16.31 -11.74 -15.03
N SER A 89 15.07 -12.15 -15.25
CA SER A 89 13.98 -11.94 -14.27
C SER A 89 14.23 -12.73 -12.97
N ALA A 90 14.34 -12.00 -11.85
CA ALA A 90 14.47 -12.58 -10.52
C ALA A 90 13.24 -13.45 -10.15
N ASN A 91 12.04 -13.02 -10.55
CA ASN A 91 10.81 -13.78 -10.31
C ASN A 91 10.70 -14.95 -11.30
N LYS A 92 10.62 -16.18 -10.75
CA LYS A 92 10.49 -17.42 -11.54
C LYS A 92 9.28 -17.41 -12.47
N ARG A 93 8.14 -16.88 -12.00
CA ARG A 93 6.91 -16.82 -12.78
C ARG A 93 7.01 -15.85 -13.95
N LEU A 94 7.57 -14.65 -13.74
CA LEU A 94 7.82 -13.69 -14.83
C LEU A 94 8.80 -14.26 -15.86
N ARG A 95 9.78 -15.04 -15.42
CA ARG A 95 10.73 -15.72 -16.31
C ARG A 95 10.03 -16.76 -17.19
N GLU A 96 9.22 -17.65 -16.62
CA GLU A 96 8.46 -18.63 -17.42
C GLU A 96 7.45 -17.96 -18.37
N VAL A 97 6.75 -16.93 -17.90
CA VAL A 97 5.85 -16.14 -18.76
C VAL A 97 6.61 -15.48 -19.89
N SER A 98 7.76 -14.86 -19.63
CA SER A 98 8.56 -14.19 -20.66
C SER A 98 9.11 -15.14 -21.71
N LYS A 99 9.47 -16.38 -21.32
CA LYS A 99 9.83 -17.43 -22.29
C LYS A 99 8.67 -17.76 -23.21
N ASP A 100 7.46 -17.92 -22.66
CA ASP A 100 6.27 -18.18 -23.46
C ASP A 100 5.89 -17.00 -24.35
N LEU A 101 6.00 -15.76 -23.85
CA LEU A 101 5.80 -14.55 -24.65
C LEU A 101 6.79 -14.49 -25.82
N ALA A 102 8.08 -14.72 -25.57
CA ALA A 102 9.10 -14.74 -26.61
C ALA A 102 8.77 -15.77 -27.69
N ARG A 103 8.43 -17.00 -27.30
CA ARG A 103 8.04 -18.07 -28.23
C ARG A 103 6.82 -17.68 -29.08
N ARG A 104 5.77 -17.14 -28.47
CA ARG A 104 4.55 -16.72 -29.20
C ARG A 104 4.80 -15.58 -30.18
N VAL A 105 5.65 -14.63 -29.78
CA VAL A 105 6.05 -13.51 -30.66
C VAL A 105 6.93 -14.01 -31.81
N GLU A 106 7.81 -15.00 -31.56
CA GLU A 106 8.59 -15.69 -32.59
C GLU A 106 7.69 -16.45 -33.57
N GLU A 107 6.58 -17.03 -33.10
CA GLU A 107 5.52 -17.64 -33.91
C GLU A 107 4.65 -16.61 -34.67
N GLY A 108 4.88 -15.31 -34.49
CA GLY A 108 4.19 -14.23 -35.20
C GLY A 108 2.95 -13.66 -34.51
N GLN A 109 2.68 -14.02 -33.25
CA GLN A 109 1.59 -13.41 -32.48
C GLN A 109 1.99 -11.99 -32.02
N SER A 110 1.00 -11.09 -31.91
CA SER A 110 1.23 -9.80 -31.25
C SER A 110 1.55 -9.99 -29.76
N LEU A 111 2.30 -9.06 -29.16
CA LEU A 111 2.62 -9.07 -27.73
C LEU A 111 1.35 -9.04 -26.89
N SER A 112 0.37 -8.22 -27.26
CA SER A 112 -0.92 -8.14 -26.58
C SER A 112 -1.66 -9.48 -26.60
N SER A 113 -1.65 -10.20 -27.73
CA SER A 113 -2.26 -11.53 -27.84
C SER A 113 -1.51 -12.56 -26.99
N ALA A 114 -0.17 -12.51 -27.00
CA ALA A 114 0.67 -13.37 -26.18
C ALA A 114 0.44 -13.10 -24.67
N MET A 115 0.31 -11.84 -24.25
CA MET A 115 0.01 -11.45 -22.88
C MET A 115 -1.40 -11.85 -22.45
N ALA A 116 -2.39 -11.82 -23.36
CA ALA A 116 -3.76 -12.25 -23.08
C ALA A 116 -3.85 -13.73 -22.67
N ALA A 117 -2.91 -14.57 -23.12
CA ALA A 117 -2.81 -15.97 -22.71
C ALA A 117 -2.42 -16.16 -21.23
N HIS A 118 -1.97 -15.09 -20.55
CA HIS A 118 -1.53 -15.11 -19.15
C HIS A 118 -2.36 -14.19 -18.25
N PRO A 119 -3.70 -14.41 -18.11
CA PRO A 119 -4.61 -13.51 -17.39
C PRO A 119 -4.34 -13.41 -15.87
N ARG A 120 -3.56 -14.35 -15.31
CA ARG A 120 -3.14 -14.31 -13.91
C ARG A 120 -1.94 -13.39 -13.66
N VAL A 121 -1.31 -12.89 -14.72
CA VAL A 121 -0.12 -12.04 -14.67
C VAL A 121 -0.42 -10.69 -15.31
N PHE A 122 -1.05 -10.69 -16.48
CA PHE A 122 -1.52 -9.49 -17.16
C PHE A 122 -3.03 -9.38 -17.01
N SER A 123 -3.50 -8.28 -16.42
CA SER A 123 -4.93 -8.00 -16.38
C SER A 123 -5.45 -7.68 -17.78
N PRO A 124 -6.77 -7.83 -18.05
CA PRO A 124 -7.37 -7.42 -19.31
C PRO A 124 -6.99 -5.98 -19.71
N THR A 125 -6.97 -5.06 -18.76
CA THR A 125 -6.62 -3.66 -19.01
C THR A 125 -5.14 -3.48 -19.36
N PHE A 126 -4.24 -4.23 -18.72
CA PHE A 126 -2.83 -4.22 -19.07
C PHE A 126 -2.65 -4.63 -20.54
N VAL A 127 -3.36 -5.69 -20.94
CA VAL A 127 -3.37 -6.18 -22.33
C VAL A 127 -3.96 -5.14 -23.29
N SER A 128 -5.04 -4.46 -22.91
CA SER A 128 -5.64 -3.39 -23.73
C SER A 128 -4.68 -2.25 -23.99
N VAL A 129 -3.95 -1.78 -22.97
CA VAL A 129 -2.95 -0.71 -23.13
C VAL A 129 -1.82 -1.14 -24.05
N VAL A 130 -1.30 -2.36 -23.88
CA VAL A 130 -0.27 -2.90 -24.77
C VAL A 130 -0.79 -3.02 -26.20
N ARG A 131 -2.04 -3.46 -26.39
CA ARG A 131 -2.66 -3.58 -27.71
C ARG A 131 -2.76 -2.23 -28.43
N THR A 132 -3.23 -1.19 -27.73
CA THR A 132 -3.29 0.17 -28.28
C THR A 132 -1.89 0.68 -28.60
N GLY A 133 -0.91 0.42 -27.73
CA GLY A 133 0.48 0.77 -27.95
C GLY A 133 1.11 0.09 -29.16
N GLU A 134 0.82 -1.21 -29.36
CA GLU A 134 1.24 -1.96 -30.54
C GLU A 134 0.61 -1.43 -31.82
N ALA A 135 -0.71 -1.20 -31.82
CA ALA A 135 -1.44 -0.71 -32.99
C ALA A 135 -1.03 0.71 -33.38
N GLY A 136 -0.74 1.56 -32.38
CA GLY A 136 -0.31 2.95 -32.57
C GLY A 136 1.20 3.13 -32.77
N GLY A 137 2.01 2.06 -32.72
CA GLY A 137 3.47 2.15 -32.82
C GLY A 137 4.16 2.84 -31.63
N ILE A 138 3.46 3.02 -30.51
CA ILE A 138 3.92 3.71 -29.29
C ILE A 138 4.04 2.72 -28.11
N LEU A 139 4.52 1.51 -28.39
CA LEU A 139 4.62 0.43 -27.40
C LEU A 139 5.57 0.78 -26.25
N GLU A 140 6.70 1.42 -26.55
CA GLU A 140 7.69 1.88 -25.56
C GLU A 140 7.04 2.83 -24.55
N GLU A 141 6.40 3.88 -25.05
CA GLU A 141 5.68 4.86 -24.24
C GLU A 141 4.57 4.21 -23.41
N SER A 142 3.80 3.29 -24.02
CA SER A 142 2.71 2.56 -23.34
C SER A 142 3.23 1.71 -22.17
N LEU A 143 4.36 1.03 -22.34
CA LEU A 143 5.02 0.25 -21.29
C LEU A 143 5.63 1.14 -20.21
N ARG A 144 6.22 2.28 -20.59
CA ARG A 144 6.72 3.27 -19.63
C ARG A 144 5.58 3.77 -18.74
N ARG A 145 4.43 4.15 -19.32
CA ARG A 145 3.23 4.58 -18.60
C ARG A 145 2.64 3.50 -17.70
N LEU A 146 2.58 2.25 -18.16
CA LEU A 146 2.15 1.12 -17.32
C LEU A 146 3.07 0.94 -16.12
N SER A 147 4.37 1.08 -16.31
CA SER A 147 5.34 1.01 -15.23
C SER A 147 5.14 2.15 -14.22
N ASP A 148 4.97 3.41 -14.66
CA ASP A 148 4.71 4.54 -13.76
C ASP A 148 3.41 4.33 -12.96
N LEU A 149 2.34 3.89 -13.63
CA LEU A 149 1.07 3.56 -12.98
C LEU A 149 1.25 2.49 -11.90
N LEU A 150 1.99 1.43 -12.19
CA LEU A 150 2.24 0.34 -11.24
C LEU A 150 3.12 0.79 -10.06
N GLU A 151 4.15 1.62 -10.32
CA GLU A 151 5.01 2.19 -9.28
C GLU A 151 4.23 3.09 -8.33
N ARG A 152 3.39 3.98 -8.86
CA ARG A 152 2.52 4.85 -8.06
C ARG A 152 1.51 4.04 -7.26
N ASN A 153 0.91 3.03 -7.87
CA ASN A 153 0.00 2.13 -7.16
C ASN A 153 0.67 1.41 -5.98
N ALA A 154 1.92 0.95 -6.18
CA ALA A 154 2.72 0.34 -5.15
C ALA A 154 3.14 1.34 -4.06
N GLU A 155 3.45 2.58 -4.44
CA GLU A 155 3.81 3.67 -3.54
C GLU A 155 2.65 4.03 -2.62
N ILE A 156 1.46 4.31 -3.16
CA ILE A 156 0.24 4.59 -2.37
C ILE A 156 -0.03 3.44 -1.41
N ARG A 157 0.03 2.19 -1.91
CA ARG A 157 -0.16 1.01 -1.05
C ARG A 157 0.88 0.95 0.07
N ARG A 158 2.14 1.29 -0.21
CA ARG A 158 3.21 1.34 0.79
C ARG A 158 2.95 2.44 1.81
N ARG A 159 2.51 3.63 1.40
CA ARG A 159 2.16 4.74 2.31
C ARG A 159 1.01 4.33 3.23
N VAL A 160 -0.04 3.70 2.69
CA VAL A 160 -1.16 3.16 3.47
C VAL A 160 -0.69 2.10 4.47
N ILE A 161 0.10 1.11 4.04
CA ILE A 161 0.62 0.08 4.94
C ILE A 161 1.52 0.71 6.02
N GLY A 162 2.40 1.62 5.62
CA GLY A 162 3.31 2.33 6.52
C GLY A 162 2.58 3.09 7.63
N ALA A 163 1.50 3.80 7.28
CA ALA A 163 0.65 4.51 8.24
C ALA A 163 -0.06 3.58 9.23
N MET A 164 -0.28 2.31 8.87
CA MET A 164 -0.96 1.31 9.70
C MET A 164 -0.03 0.50 10.60
N ILE A 165 1.27 0.46 10.33
CA ILE A 165 2.23 -0.35 11.11
C ILE A 165 2.22 0.03 12.59
N TYR A 166 2.30 1.33 12.90
CA TYR A 166 2.33 1.79 14.28
C TYR A 166 1.04 1.43 15.05
N PRO A 167 -0.18 1.74 14.55
CA PRO A 167 -1.41 1.30 15.20
C PRO A 167 -1.50 -0.21 15.41
N MET A 168 -1.06 -1.02 14.45
CA MET A 168 -1.09 -2.47 14.58
C MET A 168 -0.14 -3.00 15.67
N ILE A 169 1.07 -2.43 15.78
CA ILE A 169 2.04 -2.82 16.81
C ILE A 169 1.53 -2.40 18.20
N ALA A 170 1.01 -1.18 18.33
CA ALA A 170 0.47 -0.67 19.60
C ALA A 170 -0.71 -1.53 20.08
N LEU A 171 -1.67 -1.83 19.19
CA LEU A 171 -2.82 -2.69 19.50
C LEU A 171 -2.37 -4.12 19.87
N LEU A 172 -1.39 -4.68 19.16
CA LEU A 172 -0.84 -5.99 19.49
C LEU A 172 -0.22 -5.99 20.90
N LEU A 173 0.57 -4.98 21.23
CA LEU A 173 1.19 -4.85 22.55
C LEU A 173 0.14 -4.71 23.66
N GLU A 174 -0.90 -3.91 23.42
CA GLU A 174 -2.03 -3.75 24.34
C GLU A 174 -2.76 -5.08 24.60
N ILE A 175 -3.09 -5.83 23.54
CA ILE A 175 -3.69 -7.16 23.65
C ILE A 175 -2.78 -8.10 24.44
N VAL A 176 -1.47 -8.09 24.19
CA VAL A 176 -0.49 -8.93 24.90
C VAL A 176 -0.43 -8.58 26.39
N ILE A 177 -0.40 -7.29 26.76
CA ILE A 177 -0.38 -6.85 28.16
C ILE A 177 -1.66 -7.26 28.88
N ILE A 178 -2.83 -7.02 28.26
CA ILE A 178 -4.13 -7.41 28.83
C ILE A 178 -4.17 -8.94 29.01
N ALA A 179 -3.75 -9.70 28.00
CA ALA A 179 -3.71 -11.15 28.07
C ALA A 179 -2.77 -11.66 29.18
N LEU A 180 -1.60 -11.04 29.36
CA LEU A 180 -0.67 -11.38 30.43
C LEU A 180 -1.30 -11.17 31.82
N ILE A 181 -1.95 -10.03 32.02
CA ILE A 181 -2.64 -9.72 33.29
C ILE A 181 -3.77 -10.75 33.51
N MET A 182 -4.56 -11.04 32.48
CA MET A 182 -5.68 -11.98 32.55
C MET A 182 -5.26 -13.41 32.86
N ILE A 183 -4.20 -13.90 32.20
CA ILE A 183 -3.77 -15.30 32.30
C ILE A 183 -2.89 -15.54 33.54
N TYR A 184 -2.12 -14.54 33.98
CA TYR A 184 -1.14 -14.73 35.05
C TYR A 184 -1.44 -13.94 36.32
N ALA A 185 -1.72 -12.64 36.22
CA ALA A 185 -1.87 -11.77 37.39
C ALA A 185 -3.23 -11.98 38.09
N LEU A 186 -4.32 -12.02 37.33
CA LEU A 186 -5.67 -12.14 37.87
C LEU A 186 -5.90 -13.47 38.61
N PRO A 187 -5.48 -14.66 38.09
CA PRO A 187 -5.71 -15.92 38.79
C PRO A 187 -4.97 -16.00 40.12
N LYS A 188 -3.77 -15.42 40.22
CA LYS A 188 -3.03 -15.33 41.49
C LYS A 188 -3.78 -14.50 42.53
N LEU A 189 -4.35 -13.37 42.13
CA LEU A 189 -5.17 -12.55 43.03
C LEU A 189 -6.39 -13.33 43.53
N VAL A 190 -7.09 -13.99 42.62
CA VAL A 190 -8.30 -14.76 42.92
C VAL A 190 -8.00 -15.93 43.86
N SER A 191 -6.86 -16.60 43.68
CA SER A 191 -6.46 -17.73 44.54
C SER A 191 -6.23 -17.34 46.00
N ALA A 192 -6.09 -16.05 46.30
CA ALA A 192 -6.01 -15.55 47.67
C ALA A 192 -7.38 -15.44 48.37
N TYR A 193 -8.50 -15.64 47.66
CA TYR A 193 -9.85 -15.58 48.23
C TYR A 193 -10.37 -16.99 48.54
N PRO A 194 -10.98 -17.21 49.73
CA PRO A 194 -11.52 -18.52 50.11
C PRO A 194 -12.71 -18.95 49.25
N LYS A 195 -13.58 -18.02 48.86
CA LYS A 195 -14.77 -18.28 48.05
C LYS A 195 -14.90 -17.29 46.88
N PRO A 196 -15.29 -17.74 45.68
CA PRO A 196 -15.56 -16.85 44.54
C PRO A 196 -16.71 -15.84 44.79
N GLU A 197 -17.60 -16.13 45.75
CA GLU A 197 -18.70 -15.25 46.14
C GLU A 197 -18.24 -13.97 46.86
N ASP A 198 -17.04 -13.98 47.45
CA ASP A 198 -16.48 -12.85 48.20
C ASP A 198 -15.87 -11.80 47.26
N LEU A 199 -15.74 -12.11 45.97
CA LEU A 199 -15.23 -11.20 44.96
C LEU A 199 -16.31 -10.21 44.49
N PRO A 200 -15.97 -8.92 44.31
CA PRO A 200 -16.84 -7.92 43.68
C PRO A 200 -17.37 -8.37 42.31
N ASP A 201 -18.58 -7.93 41.97
CA ASP A 201 -19.27 -8.32 40.73
C ASP A 201 -18.45 -8.04 39.45
N ILE A 202 -17.75 -6.90 39.41
CA ILE A 202 -16.90 -6.51 38.27
C ILE A 202 -15.72 -7.48 38.09
N THR A 203 -15.12 -7.94 39.18
CA THR A 203 -14.02 -8.92 39.19
C THR A 203 -14.53 -10.30 38.79
N ARG A 204 -15.73 -10.69 39.27
CA ARG A 204 -16.36 -11.96 38.93
C ARG A 204 -16.72 -12.03 37.44
N TRP A 205 -17.29 -10.96 36.89
CA TRP A 205 -17.57 -10.86 35.44
C TRP A 205 -16.27 -10.96 34.62
N LEU A 206 -15.24 -10.22 35.02
CA LEU A 206 -13.94 -10.25 34.36
C LEU A 206 -13.31 -11.66 34.39
N MET A 207 -13.44 -12.39 35.50
CA MET A 207 -12.99 -13.79 35.59
C MET A 207 -13.77 -14.72 34.66
N GLN A 208 -15.09 -14.55 34.53
CA GLN A 208 -15.89 -15.35 33.59
C GLN A 208 -15.43 -15.14 32.15
N VAL A 209 -15.22 -13.87 31.76
CA VAL A 209 -14.65 -13.54 30.44
C VAL A 209 -13.25 -14.14 30.27
N SER A 210 -12.38 -14.00 31.27
CA SER A 210 -11.01 -14.52 31.25
C SER A 210 -10.94 -16.04 31.14
N SER A 211 -11.72 -16.75 31.94
CA SER A 211 -11.75 -18.22 31.97
C SER A 211 -12.34 -18.77 30.67
N TRP A 212 -13.39 -18.13 30.15
CA TRP A 212 -13.94 -18.45 28.84
C TRP A 212 -12.88 -18.22 27.75
N PHE A 213 -12.17 -17.08 27.78
CA PHE A 213 -11.13 -16.77 26.80
C PHE A 213 -9.94 -17.73 26.92
N ALA A 214 -9.45 -18.03 28.11
CA ALA A 214 -8.35 -18.96 28.33
C ALA A 214 -8.70 -20.40 27.89
N ALA A 215 -9.94 -20.84 28.07
CA ALA A 215 -10.40 -22.13 27.59
C ALA A 215 -10.62 -22.17 26.07
N ASN A 216 -11.02 -21.05 25.46
CA ASN A 216 -11.46 -20.98 24.06
C ASN A 216 -10.58 -20.10 23.15
N TRP A 217 -9.38 -19.68 23.56
CA TRP A 217 -8.52 -18.80 22.75
C TRP A 217 -8.18 -19.38 21.37
N PRO A 218 -7.99 -20.72 21.17
CA PRO A 218 -7.78 -21.26 19.82
C PRO A 218 -9.03 -21.10 18.96
N LEU A 219 -10.22 -21.25 19.54
CA LEU A 219 -11.50 -21.04 18.85
C LEU A 219 -11.68 -19.57 18.45
N VAL A 220 -11.28 -18.62 19.32
CA VAL A 220 -11.29 -17.19 18.98
C VAL A 220 -10.39 -16.92 17.77
N LEU A 221 -9.17 -17.48 17.73
CA LEU A 221 -8.29 -17.34 16.57
C LEU A 221 -8.89 -17.95 15.30
N ILE A 222 -9.54 -19.11 15.40
CA ILE A 222 -10.22 -19.75 14.27
C ILE A 222 -11.38 -18.88 13.77
N ILE A 223 -12.19 -18.30 14.66
CA ILE A 223 -13.29 -17.40 14.29
C ILE A 223 -12.75 -16.14 13.61
N VAL A 224 -11.71 -15.52 14.16
CA VAL A 224 -11.06 -14.35 13.56
C VAL A 224 -10.51 -14.70 12.18
N ALA A 225 -9.80 -15.83 12.04
CA ALA A 225 -9.30 -16.31 10.76
C ALA A 225 -10.45 -16.58 9.76
N ALA A 226 -11.54 -17.19 10.21
CA ALA A 226 -12.72 -17.47 9.40
C ALA A 226 -13.43 -16.18 8.94
N ILE A 227 -13.52 -15.16 9.80
CA ILE A 227 -14.03 -13.83 9.44
C ILE A 227 -13.12 -13.17 8.39
N ILE A 228 -11.80 -13.20 8.60
CA ILE A 228 -10.83 -12.62 7.65
C ILE A 228 -10.91 -13.32 6.29
N VAL A 229 -10.89 -14.66 6.28
CA VAL A 229 -10.97 -15.47 5.05
C VAL A 229 -12.34 -15.32 4.40
N GLY A 230 -13.43 -15.34 5.17
CA GLY A 230 -14.79 -15.16 4.69
C GLY A 230 -14.99 -13.77 4.06
N PHE A 231 -14.51 -12.72 4.71
CA PHE A 231 -14.50 -11.36 4.18
C PHE A 231 -13.65 -11.26 2.91
N TRP A 232 -12.47 -11.89 2.90
CA TRP A 232 -11.60 -11.92 1.73
C TRP A 232 -12.26 -12.63 0.53
N LEU A 233 -12.93 -13.77 0.78
CA LEU A 233 -13.66 -14.52 -0.24
C LEU A 233 -14.89 -13.74 -0.73
N PHE A 234 -15.62 -13.10 0.18
CA PHE A 234 -16.74 -12.23 -0.14
C PHE A 234 -16.32 -11.08 -1.06
N ARG A 235 -15.17 -10.43 -0.79
CA ARG A 235 -14.62 -9.36 -1.64
C ARG A 235 -14.17 -9.81 -3.03
N ARG A 236 -14.00 -11.12 -3.27
CA ARG A 236 -13.75 -11.65 -4.63
C ARG A 236 -15.00 -11.74 -5.48
N THR A 237 -16.19 -11.70 -4.88
CA THR A 237 -17.45 -11.67 -5.62
C THR A 237 -17.72 -10.26 -6.16
N PRO A 238 -18.37 -10.11 -7.33
CA PRO A 238 -18.72 -8.78 -7.88
C PRO A 238 -19.58 -7.97 -6.90
N THR A 239 -20.57 -8.61 -6.28
CA THR A 239 -21.47 -8.00 -5.29
C THR A 239 -20.73 -7.58 -4.03
N GLY A 240 -19.87 -8.45 -3.49
CA GLY A 240 -19.12 -8.13 -2.27
C GLY A 240 -18.08 -7.03 -2.48
N ARG A 241 -17.44 -6.99 -3.65
CA ARG A 241 -16.56 -5.88 -4.03
C ARG A 241 -17.32 -4.56 -4.09
N ALA A 242 -18.45 -4.51 -4.80
CA ALA A 242 -19.27 -3.30 -4.91
C ALA A 242 -19.81 -2.82 -3.56
N LEU A 243 -20.28 -3.75 -2.71
CA LEU A 243 -20.81 -3.41 -1.39
C LEU A 243 -19.73 -2.89 -0.45
N THR A 244 -18.59 -3.60 -0.35
CA THR A 244 -17.49 -3.19 0.53
C THR A 244 -16.90 -1.84 0.12
N GLN A 245 -16.80 -1.56 -1.18
CA GLN A 245 -16.37 -0.26 -1.69
C GLN A 245 -17.37 0.85 -1.39
N SER A 246 -18.67 0.58 -1.52
CA SER A 246 -19.73 1.54 -1.21
C SER A 246 -19.79 1.85 0.29
N ILE A 247 -19.58 0.85 1.15
CA ILE A 247 -19.50 1.03 2.61
C ILE A 247 -18.24 1.82 2.98
N ALA A 248 -17.09 1.48 2.38
CA ALA A 248 -15.84 2.18 2.67
C ALA A 248 -15.94 3.69 2.39
N LEU A 249 -16.67 4.10 1.35
CA LEU A 249 -16.94 5.51 1.04
C LEU A 249 -17.83 6.23 2.08
N ARG A 250 -18.59 5.50 2.90
CA ARG A 250 -19.49 6.06 3.93
C ARG A 250 -18.88 6.11 5.32
N LEU A 251 -17.76 5.41 5.55
CA LEU A 251 -17.12 5.41 6.86
C LEU A 251 -16.44 6.76 7.13
N PRO A 252 -16.65 7.35 8.32
CA PRO A 252 -15.92 8.57 8.71
C PRO A 252 -14.40 8.27 8.72
N LEU A 253 -13.60 9.25 8.32
CA LEU A 253 -12.14 9.16 8.11
C LEU A 253 -11.69 8.30 6.90
N ILE A 254 -12.16 7.06 6.79
CA ILE A 254 -11.77 6.13 5.72
C ILE A 254 -12.36 6.57 4.37
N GLY A 255 -13.62 7.00 4.34
CA GLY A 255 -14.31 7.38 3.12
C GLY A 255 -13.66 8.57 2.41
N GLY A 256 -13.16 9.54 3.18
CA GLY A 256 -12.41 10.68 2.64
C GLY A 256 -11.10 10.26 2.00
N LEU A 257 -10.34 9.38 2.64
CA LEU A 257 -9.09 8.83 2.09
C LEU A 257 -9.35 8.00 0.82
N VAL A 258 -10.35 7.11 0.87
CA VAL A 258 -10.72 6.27 -0.29
C VAL A 258 -11.16 7.14 -1.46
N ARG A 259 -11.95 8.19 -1.22
CA ARG A 259 -12.34 9.15 -2.26
C ARG A 259 -11.11 9.79 -2.89
N LYS A 260 -10.21 10.36 -2.09
CA LYS A 260 -9.00 11.04 -2.56
C LYS A 260 -8.09 10.13 -3.39
N ILE A 261 -7.87 8.89 -2.93
CA ILE A 261 -7.07 7.89 -3.67
C ILE A 261 -7.71 7.58 -5.03
N ASN A 262 -9.04 7.43 -5.07
CA ASN A 262 -9.72 7.13 -6.33
C ASN A 262 -9.73 8.31 -7.29
N VAL A 263 -9.88 9.54 -6.77
CA VAL A 263 -9.78 10.78 -7.54
C VAL A 263 -8.38 10.93 -8.15
N GLU A 264 -7.34 10.82 -7.33
CA GLU A 264 -5.94 10.86 -7.76
C GLU A 264 -5.68 9.85 -8.88
N ARG A 265 -6.09 8.59 -8.69
CA ARG A 265 -5.81 7.51 -9.65
C ARG A 265 -6.51 7.70 -10.99
N PHE A 266 -7.80 8.05 -11.00
CA PHE A 266 -8.49 8.26 -12.27
C PHE A 266 -7.89 9.47 -12.98
N ALA A 267 -7.67 10.57 -12.26
CA ALA A 267 -7.21 11.83 -12.86
C ALA A 267 -5.80 11.64 -13.44
N ARG A 268 -4.90 10.99 -12.70
CA ARG A 268 -3.56 10.69 -13.18
C ARG A 268 -3.56 9.73 -14.36
N THR A 269 -4.38 8.68 -14.30
CA THR A 269 -4.45 7.68 -15.38
C THR A 269 -5.01 8.30 -16.66
N LEU A 270 -6.15 8.98 -16.57
CA LEU A 270 -6.78 9.62 -17.72
C LEU A 270 -5.89 10.74 -18.26
N GLY A 271 -5.37 11.61 -17.40
CA GLY A 271 -4.51 12.72 -17.78
C GLY A 271 -3.21 12.28 -18.46
N ASN A 272 -2.61 11.19 -17.96
CA ASN A 272 -1.48 10.56 -18.64
C ASN A 272 -1.93 10.07 -20.03
N LEU A 273 -2.95 9.22 -20.13
CA LEU A 273 -3.36 8.64 -21.42
C LEU A 273 -3.70 9.73 -22.45
N THR A 274 -4.38 10.80 -22.05
CA THR A 274 -4.68 11.94 -22.94
C THR A 274 -3.42 12.72 -23.32
N ALA A 275 -2.48 12.95 -22.39
CA ALA A 275 -1.18 13.57 -22.70
C ALA A 275 -0.32 12.71 -23.66
N ALA A 276 -0.61 11.41 -23.77
CA ALA A 276 0.01 10.49 -24.72
C ALA A 276 -0.54 10.61 -26.15
N GLY A 277 -1.58 11.42 -26.35
CA GLY A 277 -2.32 11.44 -27.61
C GLY A 277 -3.22 10.21 -27.81
N ILE A 278 -3.48 9.40 -26.79
CA ILE A 278 -4.48 8.32 -26.90
C ILE A 278 -5.87 8.96 -27.03
N PRO A 279 -6.70 8.53 -28.01
CA PRO A 279 -8.04 9.06 -28.19
C PRO A 279 -8.87 9.02 -26.90
N LEU A 280 -9.63 10.10 -26.62
CA LEU A 280 -10.34 10.27 -25.34
C LEU A 280 -11.28 9.10 -25.00
N LEU A 281 -12.01 8.57 -25.97
CA LEU A 281 -12.93 7.43 -25.76
C LEU A 281 -12.18 6.16 -25.33
N ASP A 282 -11.01 5.91 -25.92
CA ASP A 282 -10.14 4.80 -25.54
C ASP A 282 -9.53 5.05 -24.16
N ALA A 283 -9.04 6.27 -23.91
CA ALA A 283 -8.49 6.66 -22.63
C ALA A 283 -9.50 6.52 -21.48
N LEU A 284 -10.77 6.89 -21.70
CA LEU A 284 -11.87 6.70 -20.76
C LEU A 284 -12.17 5.22 -20.52
N THR A 285 -12.18 4.40 -21.57
CA THR A 285 -12.41 2.95 -21.45
C THR A 285 -11.28 2.29 -20.64
N ILE A 286 -10.02 2.59 -20.97
CA ILE A 286 -8.84 2.08 -20.26
C ILE A 286 -8.86 2.53 -18.79
N THR A 287 -9.17 3.80 -18.53
CA THR A 287 -9.26 4.34 -17.16
C THR A 287 -10.39 3.67 -16.37
N ALA A 288 -11.55 3.44 -16.99
CA ALA A 288 -12.66 2.74 -16.35
C ALA A 288 -12.29 1.30 -15.98
N GLU A 289 -11.59 0.59 -16.87
CA GLU A 289 -11.17 -0.79 -16.63
C GLU A 289 -10.06 -0.91 -15.56
N THR A 290 -9.18 0.11 -15.43
CA THR A 290 -8.16 0.13 -14.37
C THR A 290 -8.70 0.62 -13.02
N ALA A 291 -9.87 1.26 -12.99
CA ALA A 291 -10.45 1.78 -11.77
C ALA A 291 -10.78 0.65 -10.78
N ASP A 292 -10.16 0.70 -9.60
CA ASP A 292 -10.39 -0.33 -8.58
C ASP A 292 -11.81 -0.25 -8.00
N ASN A 293 -12.37 0.97 -7.91
CA ASN A 293 -13.70 1.26 -7.37
C ASN A 293 -14.80 1.20 -8.43
N GLU A 294 -15.82 0.39 -8.18
CA GLU A 294 -16.96 0.18 -9.08
C GLU A 294 -17.76 1.47 -9.37
N VAL A 295 -17.85 2.39 -8.40
CA VAL A 295 -18.52 3.69 -8.57
C VAL A 295 -17.77 4.54 -9.60
N VAL A 296 -16.44 4.57 -9.53
CA VAL A 296 -15.60 5.28 -10.51
C VAL A 296 -15.74 4.64 -11.87
N ARG A 297 -15.59 3.30 -11.96
CA ARG A 297 -15.72 2.56 -13.22
C ARG A 297 -17.04 2.86 -13.92
N ARG A 298 -18.17 2.74 -13.22
CA ARG A 298 -19.50 3.02 -13.80
C ARG A 298 -19.63 4.48 -14.24
N THR A 299 -19.08 5.41 -13.48
CA THR A 299 -19.16 6.83 -13.83
C THR A 299 -18.33 7.12 -15.08
N LEU A 300 -17.10 6.61 -15.18
CA LEU A 300 -16.26 6.78 -16.36
C LEU A 300 -16.85 6.15 -17.63
N LEU A 301 -17.51 4.98 -17.50
CA LEU A 301 -18.24 4.39 -18.63
C LEU A 301 -19.41 5.27 -19.08
N LYS A 302 -20.15 5.89 -18.13
CA LYS A 302 -21.20 6.87 -18.48
C LYS A 302 -20.62 8.13 -19.13
N VAL A 303 -19.48 8.62 -18.65
CA VAL A 303 -18.76 9.75 -19.26
C VAL A 303 -18.42 9.42 -20.70
N ARG A 304 -17.82 8.25 -20.96
CA ARG A 304 -17.53 7.78 -22.32
C ARG A 304 -18.78 7.77 -23.19
N ASP A 305 -19.86 7.14 -22.74
CA ASP A 305 -21.11 7.04 -23.51
C ASP A 305 -21.75 8.42 -23.79
N THR A 306 -21.50 9.40 -22.92
CA THR A 306 -22.00 10.78 -23.06
C THR A 306 -21.15 11.54 -24.09
N VAL A 307 -19.83 11.44 -24.01
CA VAL A 307 -18.88 12.05 -24.95
C VAL A 307 -19.03 11.46 -26.35
N GLU A 308 -19.24 10.14 -26.47
CA GLU A 308 -19.49 9.47 -27.76
C GLU A 308 -20.72 10.03 -28.48
N LYS A 309 -21.72 10.52 -27.71
CA LYS A 309 -22.94 11.16 -28.23
C LYS A 309 -22.81 12.68 -28.40
N GLY A 310 -21.62 13.25 -28.15
CA GLY A 310 -21.37 14.70 -28.24
C GLY A 310 -21.79 15.51 -27.01
N GLY A 311 -22.08 14.87 -25.87
CA GLY A 311 -22.35 15.54 -24.59
C GLY A 311 -21.07 15.90 -23.82
N LYS A 312 -21.22 16.68 -22.74
CA LYS A 312 -20.08 17.13 -21.91
C LYS A 312 -19.63 16.07 -20.89
N MET A 313 -18.34 16.08 -20.56
CA MET A 313 -17.75 15.14 -19.61
C MET A 313 -18.23 15.30 -18.16
N ASP A 314 -18.53 16.52 -17.75
CA ASP A 314 -18.84 16.85 -16.36
C ASP A 314 -20.26 16.42 -15.95
N GLU A 315 -21.19 16.27 -16.90
CA GLU A 315 -22.59 15.93 -16.61
C GLU A 315 -22.75 14.61 -15.82
N PRO A 316 -22.15 13.47 -16.23
CA PRO A 316 -22.28 12.23 -15.47
C PRO A 316 -21.50 12.29 -14.15
N MET A 317 -20.45 13.12 -14.08
CA MET A 317 -19.61 13.28 -12.89
C MET A 317 -20.35 14.00 -11.76
N ARG A 318 -21.21 14.99 -12.07
CA ARG A 318 -22.06 15.70 -11.09
C ARG A 318 -22.97 14.77 -10.29
N SER A 319 -23.40 13.66 -10.90
CA SER A 319 -24.27 12.66 -10.25
C SER A 319 -23.51 11.67 -9.36
N ALA A 320 -22.18 11.67 -9.38
CA ALA A 320 -21.35 10.68 -8.70
C ALA A 320 -20.78 11.25 -7.38
N PRO A 321 -21.08 10.65 -6.22
CA PRO A 321 -20.68 11.19 -4.91
C PRO A 321 -19.18 11.15 -4.61
N ILE A 322 -18.37 10.64 -5.54
CA ILE A 322 -16.92 10.53 -5.39
C ILE A 322 -16.17 11.76 -5.92
N PHE A 323 -16.76 12.51 -6.86
CA PHE A 323 -16.18 13.72 -7.41
C PHE A 323 -16.71 14.92 -6.64
N ASP A 324 -15.81 15.81 -6.22
CA ASP A 324 -16.18 17.09 -5.64
C ASP A 324 -16.30 18.18 -6.72
N GLU A 325 -16.72 19.38 -6.31
CA GLU A 325 -16.90 20.51 -7.22
C GLU A 325 -15.58 20.89 -7.92
N LEU A 326 -14.45 20.84 -7.20
CA LEU A 326 -13.14 21.13 -7.79
C LEU A 326 -12.82 20.22 -8.99
N VAL A 327 -13.02 18.91 -8.83
CA VAL A 327 -12.80 17.94 -9.92
C VAL A 327 -13.71 18.21 -11.11
N ILE A 328 -15.00 18.45 -10.83
CA ILE A 328 -16.02 18.69 -11.87
C ILE A 328 -15.66 19.96 -12.66
N ASP A 329 -15.33 21.05 -11.97
CA ASP A 329 -15.02 22.34 -12.58
C ASP A 329 -13.73 22.29 -13.39
N MET A 330 -12.69 21.62 -12.89
CA MET A 330 -11.43 21.47 -13.62
C MET A 330 -11.58 20.59 -14.86
N VAL A 331 -12.42 19.53 -14.81
CA VAL A 331 -12.74 18.73 -15.99
C VAL A 331 -13.52 19.55 -17.00
N MET A 332 -14.54 20.30 -16.57
CA MET A 332 -15.32 21.18 -17.43
C MET A 332 -14.44 22.21 -18.15
N VAL A 333 -13.59 22.93 -17.40
CA VAL A 333 -12.66 23.92 -17.98
C VAL A 333 -11.63 23.25 -18.89
N GLY A 334 -11.12 22.08 -18.53
CA GLY A 334 -10.17 21.32 -19.34
C GLY A 334 -10.77 20.84 -20.66
N ASP A 335 -12.01 20.38 -20.64
CA ASP A 335 -12.77 19.93 -21.83
C ASP A 335 -13.05 21.12 -22.77
N GLU A 336 -13.55 22.24 -22.24
CA GLU A 336 -13.85 23.44 -23.02
C GLU A 336 -12.60 24.13 -23.60
N ALA A 337 -11.48 24.12 -22.85
CA ALA A 337 -10.22 24.73 -23.27
C ALA A 337 -9.33 23.79 -24.11
N GLY A 338 -9.73 22.52 -24.30
CA GLY A 338 -8.90 21.51 -24.97
C GLY A 338 -7.59 21.18 -24.22
N ALA A 339 -7.55 21.41 -22.90
CA ALA A 339 -6.40 21.24 -22.02
C ALA A 339 -6.69 20.21 -20.91
N LEU A 340 -7.48 19.19 -21.24
CA LEU A 340 -7.96 18.18 -20.31
C LEU A 340 -6.81 17.40 -19.64
N ASP A 341 -5.77 17.07 -20.40
CA ASP A 341 -4.56 16.41 -19.92
C ASP A 341 -3.90 17.21 -18.79
N THR A 342 -3.73 18.52 -18.99
CA THR A 342 -3.10 19.42 -18.03
C THR A 342 -3.95 19.56 -16.78
N MET A 343 -5.27 19.74 -16.94
CA MET A 343 -6.19 19.87 -15.80
C MET A 343 -6.27 18.58 -14.98
N LEU A 344 -6.36 17.42 -15.63
CA LEU A 344 -6.40 16.11 -14.96
C LEU A 344 -5.11 15.81 -14.18
N LEU A 345 -3.94 16.14 -14.74
CA LEU A 345 -2.67 15.98 -14.03
C LEU A 345 -2.59 16.91 -12.81
N LYS A 346 -3.13 18.13 -12.92
CA LYS A 346 -3.17 19.06 -11.78
C LYS A 346 -4.14 18.61 -10.68
N ILE A 347 -5.31 18.07 -11.04
CA ILE A 347 -6.20 17.38 -10.10
C ILE A 347 -5.45 16.25 -9.40
N ALA A 348 -4.72 15.42 -10.15
CA ALA A 348 -3.97 14.31 -9.60
C ALA A 348 -2.91 14.73 -8.59
N ASP A 349 -2.17 15.81 -8.86
CA ASP A 349 -1.13 16.31 -7.95
C ASP A 349 -1.71 16.95 -6.68
N THR A 350 -2.82 17.69 -6.81
CA THR A 350 -3.57 18.21 -5.66
C THR A 350 -4.05 17.06 -4.78
N TYR A 351 -4.66 16.04 -5.38
CA TYR A 351 -5.22 14.92 -4.64
C TYR A 351 -4.16 13.96 -4.08
N ASP A 352 -2.99 13.79 -4.70
CA ASP A 352 -1.86 13.06 -4.10
C ASP A 352 -1.41 13.74 -2.80
N SER A 353 -1.30 15.08 -2.83
CA SER A 353 -0.99 15.87 -1.64
C SER A 353 -2.06 15.72 -0.55
N GLU A 354 -3.33 15.71 -0.93
CA GLU A 354 -4.42 15.47 0.01
C GLU A 354 -4.48 14.04 0.57
N VAL A 355 -4.05 13.03 -0.21
CA VAL A 355 -3.90 11.65 0.27
C VAL A 355 -2.86 11.61 1.39
N ASP A 356 -1.72 12.29 1.22
CA ASP A 356 -0.69 12.35 2.26
C ASP A 356 -1.17 13.06 3.53
N VAL A 357 -1.92 14.16 3.39
CA VAL A 357 -2.54 14.86 4.53
C VAL A 357 -3.57 13.97 5.23
N ALA A 358 -4.40 13.26 4.47
CA ALA A 358 -5.41 12.35 5.02
C ALA A 358 -4.76 11.17 5.77
N LEU A 359 -3.69 10.60 5.22
CA LEU A 359 -2.94 9.53 5.89
C LEU A 359 -2.34 10.00 7.22
N LYS A 360 -1.70 11.18 7.24
CA LYS A 360 -1.15 11.78 8.47
C LYS A 360 -2.25 12.03 9.50
N SER A 361 -3.36 12.64 9.08
CA SER A 361 -4.49 12.95 9.96
C SER A 361 -5.10 11.68 10.57
N MET A 362 -5.23 10.61 9.77
CA MET A 362 -5.71 9.32 10.23
C MET A 362 -4.78 8.72 11.29
N SER A 363 -3.46 8.74 11.07
CA SER A 363 -2.47 8.31 12.07
C SER A 363 -2.53 9.14 13.34
N SER A 364 -2.65 10.47 13.23
CA SER A 364 -2.70 11.38 14.39
C SER A 364 -3.98 11.24 15.23
N ILE A 365 -5.09 10.77 14.65
CA ILE A 365 -6.33 10.48 15.42
C ILE A 365 -6.26 9.11 16.09
N LEU A 366 -5.62 8.13 15.43
CA LEU A 366 -5.48 6.78 15.97
C LEU A 366 -4.64 6.76 17.26
N GLU A 367 -3.61 7.60 17.36
CA GLU A 367 -2.73 7.63 18.54
C GLU A 367 -3.46 8.02 19.85
N PRO A 368 -4.17 9.16 19.94
CA PRO A 368 -5.00 9.47 21.11
C PRO A 368 -6.05 8.41 21.41
N LEU A 369 -6.67 7.84 20.37
CA LEU A 369 -7.67 6.79 20.55
C LEU A 369 -7.07 5.54 21.22
N LEU A 370 -5.88 5.12 20.79
CA LEU A 370 -5.15 4.00 21.38
C LEU A 370 -4.73 4.29 22.83
N ILE A 371 -4.29 5.52 23.13
CA ILE A 371 -3.96 5.92 24.51
C ILE A 371 -5.20 5.87 25.41
N VAL A 372 -6.33 6.39 24.93
CA VAL A 372 -7.61 6.34 25.68
C VAL A 372 -8.07 4.90 25.88
N LEU A 373 -7.99 4.06 24.84
CA LEU A 373 -8.34 2.64 24.93
C LEU A 373 -7.47 1.92 25.97
N LEU A 374 -6.15 2.13 25.92
CA LEU A 374 -5.19 1.57 26.86
C LEU A 374 -5.48 2.05 28.29
N GLY A 375 -5.72 3.35 28.47
CA GLY A 375 -6.05 3.94 29.76
C GLY A 375 -7.34 3.37 30.34
N LEU A 376 -8.38 3.20 29.52
CA LEU A 376 -9.63 2.57 29.92
C LEU A 376 -9.44 1.09 30.25
N ALA A 377 -8.69 0.35 29.43
CA ALA A 377 -8.43 -1.07 29.66
C ALA A 377 -7.63 -1.28 30.95
N VAL A 378 -6.51 -0.57 31.12
CA VAL A 378 -5.67 -0.66 32.32
C VAL A 378 -6.42 -0.14 33.55
N GLY A 379 -7.16 0.96 33.43
CA GLY A 379 -7.98 1.50 34.51
C GLY A 379 -9.06 0.53 34.96
N PHE A 380 -9.77 -0.08 34.01
CA PHE A 380 -10.76 -1.13 34.27
C PHE A 380 -10.12 -2.34 34.98
N LEU A 381 -8.97 -2.81 34.49
CA LEU A 381 -8.22 -3.90 35.13
C LEU A 381 -7.76 -3.54 36.54
N ALA A 382 -7.26 -2.31 36.74
CA ALA A 382 -6.82 -1.83 38.03
C ALA A 382 -7.97 -1.82 39.04
N VAL A 383 -9.15 -1.30 38.65
CA VAL A 383 -10.35 -1.34 39.51
C VAL A 383 -10.77 -2.77 39.82
N ALA A 384 -10.79 -3.65 38.81
CA ALA A 384 -11.17 -5.04 38.97
C ALA A 384 -10.20 -5.84 39.88
N VAL A 385 -8.93 -5.45 39.94
CA VAL A 385 -7.91 -6.05 40.82
C VAL A 385 -7.88 -5.40 42.21
N PHE A 386 -8.04 -4.08 42.29
CA PHE A 386 -7.90 -3.33 43.54
C PHE A 386 -9.14 -3.39 44.44
N LEU A 387 -10.34 -3.43 43.87
CA LEU A 387 -11.57 -3.57 44.66
C LEU A 387 -11.59 -4.83 45.54
N PRO A 388 -11.23 -6.02 45.03
CA PRO A 388 -11.01 -7.19 45.88
C PRO A 388 -10.04 -6.87 47.02
N TYR A 389 -8.86 -6.32 46.71
CA TYR A 389 -7.82 -6.05 47.72
C TYR A 389 -8.34 -5.16 48.87
N VAL A 390 -9.08 -4.09 48.55
CA VAL A 390 -9.70 -3.22 49.58
C VAL A 390 -10.74 -3.98 50.40
N SER A 391 -11.51 -4.89 49.79
CA SER A 391 -12.47 -5.71 50.52
C SER A 391 -11.82 -6.65 51.54
N LEU A 392 -10.64 -7.21 51.24
CA LEU A 392 -9.84 -7.99 52.20
C LEU A 392 -9.34 -7.14 53.37
N VAL A 393 -8.82 -5.94 53.08
CA VAL A 393 -8.30 -5.04 54.12
C VAL A 393 -9.41 -4.52 55.04
N ARG A 394 -10.59 -4.21 54.47
CA ARG A 394 -11.72 -3.68 55.24
C ARG A 394 -12.44 -4.74 56.08
N ASN A 395 -12.37 -6.01 55.66
CA ASN A 395 -13.00 -7.12 56.38
C ASN A 395 -11.99 -8.28 56.57
N PRO A 396 -11.04 -8.17 57.50
CA PRO A 396 -9.94 -9.12 57.67
C PRO A 396 -10.39 -10.53 58.08
N ALA A 397 -11.66 -10.72 58.46
CA ALA A 397 -12.27 -12.04 58.69
C ALA A 397 -12.36 -12.93 57.43
N LEU A 398 -12.04 -12.39 56.25
CA LEU A 398 -11.95 -13.10 54.97
C LEU A 398 -10.56 -13.69 54.70
N ILE A 399 -9.56 -13.39 55.55
CA ILE A 399 -8.22 -13.98 55.47
C ILE A 399 -8.24 -15.25 56.31
N PRO A 400 -8.09 -16.45 55.73
CA PRO A 400 -7.90 -17.66 56.52
C PRO A 400 -6.54 -17.58 57.24
N GLU A 401 -6.47 -18.04 58.49
CA GLU A 401 -5.20 -18.15 59.25
C GLU A 401 -4.13 -18.94 58.51
#